data_AF-A0A3D9I3Y7-F1
#
_entry.id   AF-A0A3D9I3Y7-F1
#
_cell.length_a   1.000
_cell.length_b   1.000
_cell.length_c   1.000
_cell.angle_alpha   90.00
_cell.angle_beta   90.00
_cell.angle_gamma   90.00
#
_symmetry.space_group_name_H-M   'P 1'
#
loop_
_entity.id
_entity.type
_entity.pdbx_description
1 polymer ?
#
loop_
_entity_poly.entity_id
_entity_poly.type
_entity_poly.pdbx_seq_one_letter_code
_entity_poly.pdbx_strand_id
1 'polypeptide(L)' 'MRNILITVMMLIVVALMFNSIIAQDNTGTKARIETHGDTANTTLGNMQP' A
#
# COMPACT_ATOMS: atom_id res chain seq x y z
N MET A 1 -8.55 -7.76 31.90
CA MET A 1 -8.97 -8.54 30.71
C MET A 1 -9.67 -7.70 29.65
N ARG A 2 -10.73 -6.94 29.97
CA ARG A 2 -11.47 -6.11 28.98
C ARG A 2 -10.59 -5.17 28.14
N ASN A 3 -9.61 -4.51 28.76
CA ASN A 3 -8.74 -3.55 28.06
C ASN A 3 -7.74 -4.23 27.13
N ILE A 4 -7.24 -5.40 27.52
CA ILE A 4 -6.30 -6.19 26.71
C ILE A 4 -6.99 -6.75 25.46
N LEU A 5 -8.27 -7.04 25.57
CA LEU A 5 -9.09 -7.56 24.47
C LEU A 5 -9.26 -6.51 23.37
N ILE A 6 -9.50 -5.25 23.73
CA ILE A 6 -9.61 -4.13 22.77
C ILE A 6 -8.28 -3.87 22.08
N THR A 7 -7.16 -3.87 22.82
CA THR A 7 -5.84 -3.65 22.22
C THR A 7 -5.46 -4.74 21.22
N VAL A 8 -5.78 -6.00 21.52
CA VAL A 8 -5.54 -7.11 20.58
C VAL A 8 -6.44 -7.01 19.35
N MET A 9 -7.71 -6.66 19.52
CA MET A 9 -8.63 -6.44 18.39
C MET A 9 -8.15 -5.30 17.48
N MET A 10 -7.66 -4.21 18.05
CA MET A 10 -7.10 -3.10 17.28
C MET A 10 -5.84 -3.50 16.50
N LEU A 11 -4.94 -4.26 17.11
CA LEU A 11 -3.74 -4.76 16.43
C LEU A 11 -4.08 -5.68 15.24
N ILE A 12 -5.06 -6.56 15.41
CA ILE A 12 -5.52 -7.45 14.34
C ILE A 12 -6.11 -6.65 13.18
N VAL A 13 -6.95 -5.65 13.46
CA VAL A 13 -7.55 -4.81 12.42
C VAL A 13 -6.48 -4.05 11.62
N VAL A 14 -5.47 -3.50 12.29
CA VAL A 14 -4.37 -2.79 11.62
C VAL A 14 -3.56 -3.74 10.73
N ALA A 15 -3.26 -4.96 11.20
CA ALA A 15 -2.54 -5.95 10.40
C ALA A 15 -3.33 -6.38 9.15
N LEU A 16 -4.66 -6.55 9.28
CA LEU A 16 -5.54 -6.86 8.15
C LEU A 16 -5.61 -5.71 7.13
N MET A 17 -5.71 -4.46 7.62
CA MET A 17 -5.71 -3.27 6.76
C MET A 17 -4.38 -3.10 6.02
N PHE A 18 -3.25 -3.34 6.71
CA PHE A 18 -1.93 -3.32 6.09
C PHE A 18 -1.82 -4.36 4.96
N ASN A 19 -2.29 -5.58 5.20
CA ASN A 19 -2.22 -6.64 4.19
C ASN A 19 -3.11 -6.34 2.97
N SER A 20 -4.31 -5.81 3.21
CA SER A 20 -5.27 -5.44 2.16
C SER A 20 -4.84 -4.22 1.33
N ILE A 21 -4.27 -3.18 1.95
CA ILE A 21 -4.01 -1.91 1.24
C ILE A 21 -2.57 -1.81 0.76
N ILE A 22 -1.62 -2.31 1.54
CA ILE A 22 -0.18 -2.11 1.28
C ILE A 22 0.42 -3.34 0.63
N ALA A 23 0.17 -4.53 1.18
CA ALA A 23 0.81 -5.77 0.74
C ALA A 23 0.01 -6.57 -0.31
N GLN A 24 -1.16 -6.08 -0.71
CA GLN A 24 -1.99 -6.81 -1.68
C GLN A 24 -1.26 -6.96 -3.02
N ASP A 25 -1.18 -8.20 -3.50
CA ASP A 25 -0.48 -8.53 -4.73
C ASP A 25 -1.08 -7.76 -5.92
N ASN A 26 -0.22 -7.05 -6.67
CA ASN A 26 -0.51 -6.30 -7.89
C ASN A 26 -1.51 -5.13 -7.81
N THR A 27 -2.28 -4.99 -6.72
CA THR A 27 -3.20 -3.86 -6.49
C THR A 27 -2.87 -3.04 -5.25
N GLY A 28 -1.90 -3.49 -4.45
CA GLY A 28 -1.43 -2.77 -3.27
C GLY A 28 -0.79 -1.43 -3.60
N THR A 29 -0.65 -0.61 -2.56
CA THR A 29 -0.08 0.74 -2.64
C THR A 29 1.30 0.74 -3.31
N LYS A 30 2.11 -0.30 -3.08
CA LYS A 30 3.41 -0.48 -3.75
C LYS A 30 3.26 -0.53 -5.28
N ALA A 31 2.41 -1.41 -5.80
CA ALA A 31 2.19 -1.58 -7.24
C ALA A 31 1.63 -0.32 -7.89
N ARG A 32 0.76 0.41 -7.17
CA ARG A 32 0.25 1.71 -7.62
C ARG A 32 1.37 2.75 -7.74
N ILE A 33 2.26 2.82 -6.75
CA ILE A 33 3.42 3.74 -6.77
C ILE A 33 4.35 3.39 -7.93
N GLU A 34 4.68 2.11 -8.12
CA GLU A 34 5.52 1.64 -9.24
C GLU A 34 4.90 2.02 -10.59
N THR A 35 3.60 1.74 -10.78
CA THR A 35 2.90 2.09 -12.04
C THR A 35 2.92 3.60 -12.31
N HIS A 36 2.69 4.44 -11.29
CA HIS A 36 2.73 5.89 -11.45
C HIS A 36 4.15 6.39 -11.71
N GLY A 37 5.15 5.80 -11.06
CA GLY A 37 6.57 6.08 -11.28
C GLY A 37 7.02 5.74 -12.70
N ASP A 38 6.69 4.55 -13.19
CA ASP A 38 7.02 4.10 -14.55
C ASP A 38 6.34 4.96 -15.62
N THR A 39 5.07 5.31 -15.39
CA THR A 39 4.33 6.22 -16.27
C THR A 39 5.01 7.59 -16.32
N ALA A 40 5.33 8.18 -15.15
CA ALA A 40 5.99 9.47 -15.07
C ALA A 40 7.38 9.44 -15.73
N ASN A 41 8.16 8.39 -15.49
CA ASN A 41 9.48 8.24 -16.09
C ASN A 41 9.41 8.11 -17.62
N THR A 42 8.41 7.38 -18.13
CA THR A 42 8.15 7.27 -19.58
C THR A 42 7.74 8.62 -20.17
N THR A 43 6.85 9.36 -19.50
CA THR A 43 6.46 10.71 -19.93
C THR A 43 7.66 11.65 -19.96
N LEU A 44 8.48 11.67 -18.91
CA LEU A 44 9.67 12.51 -18.84
C LEU A 44 10.72 12.12 -19.90
N GLY A 45 10.96 10.83 -20.11
CA GLY A 45 11.87 10.35 -21.15
C GLY A 45 11.41 10.71 -22.57
N ASN A 46 10.10 10.70 -22.82
CA ASN A 46 9.51 11.12 -24.10
C ASN A 46 9.45 12.65 -24.25
N MET A 47 9.66 13.41 -23.18
CA MET A 47 9.74 14.87 -23.18
C MET A 47 11.19 15.36 -23.38
N GLN A 48 12.18 14.47 -23.33
CA GLN A 48 13.53 14.81 -23.78
C GLN A 48 13.54 14.87 -25.31
N PRO A 49 14.00 16.00 -25.90
CA PRO A 49 13.99 16.23 -27.35
C PRO A 49 14.92 15.29 -28.12
#